data_AF-A0A8T4NWQ7-F1
#
_entry.id   AF-A0A8T4NWQ7-F1
#
_cell.length_a   1.000
_cell.length_b   1.000
_cell.length_c   1.000
_cell.angle_alpha   90.00
_cell.angle_beta   90.00
_cell.angle_gamma   90.00
#
_symmetry.space_group_name_H-M   'P 1'
#
loop_
_entity.id
_entity.type
_entity.pdbx_description
1 polymer ?
#
loop_
_entity_poly.entity_id
_entity_poly.type
_entity_poly.pdbx_seq_one_letter_code
_entity_poly.pdbx_strand_id
1 'polypeptide(L)'
;MKKGMVFGLIIFASLILLGNFVLAATEDENTKINKAYLCLENKVNATTCSYLTDEQKFFSLLAIGKCLPEVEAAAASNNTCWSKPESNCAIKPTAQGILALSSVSGKDTSAAEGWLLNHNATAKNLVWLLQIESGEATSCTVKTDASTDTVNIGADKKINSVSGNTCFTPFGQAENYGGNYWLKVKDNCYNKDIEISCDKNFLTTMLYKKDSSVSTPIYVSNAPQSANAGESTHEQVTSYCFSTSGVCDTAEYESTLWAASVLKMKGHDISAYMPYLVTLAEDYEEYVPYAFIYSITHDTEYLSQLWDLQNEQGFWDGLNSKFYSTAAGLLPFAGQENVQQKDRAKEWLLKSQDTSGNNAGCWNSGNIRDTAFLLASVWGNFVSTKETCSLDADCLPGQVCKNGICIISSDECAYDSDCTVGEVCDEGVCVDDSTKDCESQGLFCISSTACFDAVGQQNDALNCPGLNVCCNKPEVLKTCAEQNGKICTTNQNCGGSSVLAQEGSCCLGNCVDISQNSCSGSCRTSCMSGETEITGECNSVLEVCCKTGTTPKKTPWVWIIILVVLIVLIGLAIIFREKLKEMWIKMRTRKSGSGGNRPAGSGLPPRGLPPPRPGMMPPRNMPQRRPGEMDETLKKLREMSGR
;
A
#
# COMPACT_ATOMS: atom_id res chain seq x y z
N MET A 1 -70.67 -3.69 12.80
CA MET A 1 -69.83 -3.26 11.65
C MET A 1 -68.76 -2.20 11.96
N LYS A 2 -68.73 -1.50 13.12
CA LYS A 2 -67.79 -0.38 13.34
C LYS A 2 -66.44 -0.71 14.02
N LYS A 3 -66.24 -1.91 14.57
CA LYS A 3 -64.97 -2.27 15.26
C LYS A 3 -63.93 -2.95 14.35
N GLY A 4 -64.37 -3.65 13.30
CA GLY A 4 -63.46 -4.31 12.35
C GLY A 4 -62.77 -3.32 11.39
N MET A 5 -63.45 -2.25 11.01
CA MET A 5 -62.92 -1.26 10.04
C MET A 5 -61.81 -0.38 10.64
N VAL A 6 -61.87 -0.10 11.96
CA VAL A 6 -60.84 0.66 12.67
C VAL A 6 -59.58 -0.20 12.88
N PHE A 7 -59.74 -1.50 13.13
CA PHE A 7 -58.61 -2.41 13.28
C PHE A 7 -57.89 -2.64 11.94
N GLY A 8 -58.64 -2.72 10.83
CA GLY A 8 -58.07 -2.80 9.48
C GLY A 8 -57.29 -1.53 9.08
N LEU A 9 -57.81 -0.34 9.41
CA LEU A 9 -57.12 0.94 9.14
C LEU A 9 -55.84 1.11 9.97
N ILE A 10 -55.82 0.65 11.23
CA ILE A 10 -54.62 0.72 12.08
C ILE A 10 -53.55 -0.26 11.59
N ILE A 11 -53.93 -1.47 11.17
CA ILE A 11 -52.99 -2.43 10.58
C ILE A 11 -52.44 -1.92 9.26
N PHE A 12 -53.28 -1.33 8.40
CA PHE A 12 -52.85 -0.76 7.13
C PHE A 12 -51.95 0.47 7.31
N ALA A 13 -52.26 1.34 8.28
CA ALA A 13 -51.41 2.48 8.65
C ALA A 13 -50.08 2.04 9.29
N SER A 14 -50.06 0.98 10.10
CA SER A 14 -48.83 0.39 10.64
C SER A 14 -47.99 -0.31 9.56
N LEU A 15 -48.61 -0.93 8.55
CA LEU A 15 -47.89 -1.50 7.40
C LEU A 15 -47.28 -0.42 6.50
N ILE A 16 -47.94 0.74 6.35
CA ILE A 16 -47.40 1.89 5.61
C ILE A 16 -46.29 2.61 6.42
N LEU A 17 -46.37 2.64 7.76
CA LEU A 17 -45.29 3.14 8.61
C LEU A 17 -44.08 2.20 8.69
N LEU A 18 -44.28 0.88 8.51
CA LEU A 18 -43.20 -0.11 8.45
C LEU A 18 -42.58 -0.23 7.05
N GLY A 19 -43.27 0.23 5.99
CA GLY A 19 -42.78 0.25 4.61
C GLY A 19 -41.79 1.37 4.28
N ASN A 20 -41.56 2.33 5.20
CA ASN A 20 -40.62 3.45 5.00
C ASN A 20 -39.31 3.31 5.77
N PHE A 21 -39.04 2.17 6.42
CA PHE A 21 -37.67 1.81 6.76
C PHE A 21 -37.00 1.24 5.52
N VAL A 22 -36.75 2.11 4.53
CA VAL A 22 -35.60 1.93 3.66
C VAL A 22 -34.42 1.84 4.62
N LEU A 23 -33.87 0.64 4.75
CA LEU A 23 -32.53 0.47 5.28
C LEU A 23 -31.67 1.39 4.42
N ALA A 24 -31.19 2.49 4.99
CA ALA A 24 -30.00 3.13 4.47
C ALA A 24 -28.92 2.05 4.57
N ALA A 25 -28.73 1.30 3.49
CA ALA A 25 -27.61 0.40 3.40
C ALA A 25 -26.37 1.30 3.55
N THR A 26 -25.66 1.14 4.65
CA THR A 26 -24.30 1.65 4.73
C THR A 26 -23.56 0.96 3.60
N GLU A 27 -23.26 1.73 2.56
CA GLU A 27 -22.48 1.23 1.44
C GLU A 27 -21.17 0.66 1.98
N ASP A 28 -20.88 -0.58 1.60
CA ASP A 28 -19.70 -1.32 2.04
C ASP A 28 -18.42 -0.52 1.71
N GLU A 29 -17.43 -0.58 2.61
CA GLU A 29 -16.17 0.15 2.48
C GLU A 29 -15.53 -0.10 1.11
N ASN A 30 -15.47 -1.36 0.65
CA ASN A 30 -14.87 -1.70 -0.63
C ASN A 30 -15.61 -1.05 -1.80
N THR A 31 -16.92 -0.91 -1.69
CA THR A 31 -17.72 -0.26 -2.75
C THR A 31 -17.36 1.22 -2.88
N LYS A 32 -17.18 1.92 -1.75
CA LYS A 32 -16.74 3.33 -1.75
C LYS A 32 -15.32 3.48 -2.26
N ILE A 33 -14.42 2.59 -1.88
CA ILE A 33 -13.03 2.59 -2.36
C ILE A 33 -12.98 2.34 -3.87
N ASN A 34 -13.73 1.36 -4.38
CA ASN A 34 -13.81 1.09 -5.81
C ASN A 34 -14.33 2.29 -6.60
N LYS A 35 -15.34 3.00 -6.07
CA LYS A 35 -15.79 4.27 -6.65
C LYS A 35 -14.70 5.33 -6.66
N ALA A 36 -13.84 5.38 -5.65
CA ALA A 36 -12.72 6.31 -5.62
C ALA A 36 -11.67 6.01 -6.67
N TYR A 37 -11.28 4.74 -6.84
CA TYR A 37 -10.37 4.33 -7.92
C TYR A 37 -10.94 4.66 -9.30
N LEU A 38 -12.20 4.31 -9.55
CA LEU A 38 -12.88 4.64 -10.81
C LEU A 38 -12.99 6.15 -11.03
N CYS A 39 -13.28 6.93 -9.98
CA CYS A 39 -13.34 8.37 -10.09
C CYS A 39 -11.98 8.96 -10.44
N LEU A 40 -10.91 8.54 -9.75
CA LEU A 40 -9.54 8.98 -10.02
C LEU A 40 -9.13 8.65 -11.46
N GLU A 41 -9.38 7.41 -11.89
CA GLU A 41 -9.05 6.96 -13.23
C GLU A 41 -9.76 7.81 -14.31
N ASN A 42 -11.05 8.07 -14.13
CA ASN A 42 -11.81 8.92 -15.04
C ASN A 42 -11.27 10.35 -15.07
N LYS A 43 -10.88 10.91 -13.92
CA LYS A 43 -10.30 12.26 -13.83
C LYS A 43 -8.94 12.36 -14.53
N VAL A 44 -8.07 11.36 -14.32
CA VAL A 44 -6.76 11.27 -14.96
C VAL A 44 -6.93 11.08 -16.47
N ASN A 45 -7.82 10.21 -16.93
CA ASN A 45 -8.08 10.01 -18.36
C ASN A 45 -8.65 11.26 -19.03
N ALA A 46 -9.60 11.95 -18.37
CA ALA A 46 -10.22 13.16 -18.91
C ALA A 46 -9.23 14.35 -18.99
N THR A 47 -8.31 14.46 -18.03
CA THR A 47 -7.31 15.54 -18.01
C THR A 47 -6.07 15.19 -18.83
N THR A 48 -5.79 13.89 -18.98
CA THR A 48 -4.56 13.27 -19.49
C THR A 48 -3.31 13.62 -18.67
N CYS A 49 -2.38 12.68 -18.54
CA CYS A 49 -1.20 12.82 -17.68
C CYS A 49 -0.31 14.01 -18.03
N SER A 50 -0.29 14.45 -19.30
CA SER A 50 0.53 15.57 -19.77
C SER A 50 0.11 16.93 -19.21
N TYR A 51 -1.16 17.10 -18.82
CA TYR A 51 -1.66 18.37 -18.23
C TYR A 51 -1.76 18.32 -16.70
N LEU A 52 -1.38 17.20 -16.08
CA LEU A 52 -1.33 17.09 -14.63
C LEU A 52 -0.13 17.83 -14.06
N THR A 53 -0.26 18.31 -12.82
CA THR A 53 0.90 18.76 -12.04
C THR A 53 1.78 17.56 -11.66
N ASP A 54 3.04 17.81 -11.31
CA ASP A 54 3.95 16.72 -10.98
C ASP A 54 3.47 15.92 -9.75
N GLU A 55 2.99 16.55 -8.68
CA GLU A 55 2.35 15.84 -7.56
C GLU A 55 1.16 14.99 -8.00
N GLN A 56 0.33 15.48 -8.93
CA GLN A 56 -0.78 14.70 -9.46
C GLN A 56 -0.29 13.48 -10.24
N LYS A 57 0.77 13.60 -11.04
CA LYS A 57 1.39 12.47 -11.76
C LYS A 57 1.98 11.47 -10.78
N PHE A 58 2.79 11.92 -9.82
CA PHE A 58 3.44 11.07 -8.83
C PHE A 58 2.43 10.26 -8.04
N PHE A 59 1.41 10.90 -7.47
CA PHE A 59 0.41 10.19 -6.69
C PHE A 59 -0.52 9.34 -7.55
N SER A 60 -0.80 9.73 -8.81
CA SER A 60 -1.55 8.86 -9.73
C SER A 60 -0.76 7.60 -10.09
N LEU A 61 0.55 7.70 -10.25
CA LEU A 61 1.43 6.55 -10.45
C LEU A 61 1.41 5.63 -9.22
N LEU A 62 1.53 6.20 -8.02
CA LEU A 62 1.45 5.44 -6.76
C LEU A 62 0.10 4.76 -6.55
N ALA A 63 -1.00 5.43 -6.88
CA ALA A 63 -2.34 4.94 -6.58
C ALA A 63 -2.89 3.97 -7.63
N ILE A 64 -2.69 4.26 -8.93
CA ILE A 64 -3.33 3.54 -10.05
C ILE A 64 -2.35 3.15 -11.16
N GLY A 65 -1.04 3.29 -10.96
CA GLY A 65 -0.04 2.89 -11.96
C GLY A 65 0.00 3.74 -13.23
N LYS A 66 -0.73 4.86 -13.30
CA LYS A 66 -0.80 5.73 -14.49
C LYS A 66 0.21 6.86 -14.45
N CYS A 67 0.50 7.44 -15.62
CA CYS A 67 1.39 8.59 -15.83
C CYS A 67 2.89 8.30 -15.73
N LEU A 68 3.32 7.03 -15.79
CA LEU A 68 4.74 6.68 -15.75
C LEU A 68 5.58 7.40 -16.83
N PRO A 69 5.19 7.40 -18.12
CA PRO A 69 5.98 8.09 -19.14
C PRO A 69 6.12 9.60 -18.87
N GLU A 70 5.08 10.24 -18.35
CA GLU A 70 5.09 11.66 -18.01
C GLU A 70 5.89 11.97 -16.74
N VAL A 71 5.97 11.04 -15.80
CA VAL A 71 6.87 11.16 -14.63
C VAL A 71 8.32 11.13 -15.10
N GLU A 72 8.69 10.21 -15.98
CA GLU A 72 10.06 10.10 -16.53
C GLU A 72 10.39 11.30 -17.42
N ALA A 73 9.47 11.71 -18.29
CA ALA A 73 9.67 12.85 -19.18
C ALA A 73 9.73 14.21 -18.45
N ALA A 74 9.11 14.32 -17.26
CA ALA A 74 9.15 15.53 -16.45
C ALA A 74 10.48 15.73 -15.71
N ALA A 75 11.30 14.68 -15.61
CA ALA A 75 12.57 14.78 -14.92
C ALA A 75 13.60 15.54 -15.77
N ALA A 76 14.41 16.38 -15.12
CA ALA A 76 15.59 16.96 -15.74
C ALA A 76 16.56 15.83 -16.18
N SER A 77 17.31 16.08 -17.26
CA SER A 77 18.21 15.13 -17.95
C SER A 77 18.64 13.93 -17.10
N ASN A 78 18.28 12.71 -17.53
CA ASN A 78 18.56 11.42 -16.87
C ASN A 78 17.93 11.22 -15.48
N ASN A 79 16.67 11.60 -15.26
CA ASN A 79 15.99 11.40 -13.97
C ASN A 79 16.75 12.03 -12.79
N THR A 80 17.39 13.18 -12.99
CA THR A 80 18.28 13.78 -11.98
C THR A 80 17.51 14.59 -10.94
N CYS A 81 16.40 15.22 -11.31
CA CYS A 81 15.53 15.94 -10.40
C CYS A 81 14.21 16.36 -11.07
N TRP A 82 13.21 16.70 -10.26
CA TRP A 82 11.92 17.24 -10.73
C TRP A 82 11.76 18.69 -10.32
N SER A 83 11.05 19.44 -11.17
CA SER A 83 10.92 20.88 -11.04
C SER A 83 9.60 21.31 -10.41
N LYS A 84 9.52 22.57 -9.97
CA LYS A 84 8.24 23.28 -9.83
C LYS A 84 7.83 23.84 -11.21
N PRO A 85 6.54 24.17 -11.44
CA PRO A 85 6.19 25.01 -12.59
C PRO A 85 7.10 26.25 -12.55
N GLU A 86 7.83 26.53 -13.65
CA GLU A 86 8.91 27.53 -13.77
C GLU A 86 10.34 27.00 -13.45
N SER A 87 10.76 26.01 -14.24
CA SER A 87 12.13 25.68 -14.70
C SER A 87 13.29 25.43 -13.72
N ASN A 88 13.09 25.28 -12.41
CA ASN A 88 14.17 24.86 -11.50
C ASN A 88 13.81 23.58 -10.73
N CYS A 89 14.81 22.69 -10.58
CA CYS A 89 14.69 21.51 -9.73
C CYS A 89 14.41 21.90 -8.28
N ALA A 90 13.59 21.09 -7.60
CA ALA A 90 13.19 21.33 -6.23
C ALA A 90 13.21 20.04 -5.40
N ILE A 91 13.52 20.17 -4.12
CA ILE A 91 13.72 19.05 -3.18
C ILE A 91 12.45 18.19 -3.06
N LYS A 92 11.32 18.79 -2.65
CA LYS A 92 10.05 18.09 -2.45
C LYS A 92 9.58 17.27 -3.69
N PRO A 93 9.40 17.86 -4.88
CA PRO A 93 8.97 17.08 -6.04
C PRO A 93 10.00 16.03 -6.46
N THR A 94 11.30 16.28 -6.23
CA THR A 94 12.32 15.26 -6.49
C THR A 94 12.17 14.07 -5.55
N ALA A 95 11.97 14.31 -4.26
CA ALA A 95 11.73 13.25 -3.29
C ALA A 95 10.44 12.45 -3.58
N GLN A 96 9.35 13.15 -3.94
CA GLN A 96 8.10 12.50 -4.35
C GLN A 96 8.22 11.76 -5.68
N GLY A 97 9.04 12.24 -6.61
CA GLY A 97 9.35 11.55 -7.86
C GLY A 97 10.12 10.25 -7.64
N ILE A 98 11.14 10.26 -6.76
CA ILE A 98 11.85 9.04 -6.33
C ILE A 98 10.87 8.06 -5.69
N LEU A 99 9.98 8.55 -4.82
CA LEU A 99 8.94 7.76 -4.18
C LEU A 99 8.05 7.06 -5.22
N ALA A 100 7.55 7.82 -6.19
CA ALA A 100 6.67 7.33 -7.25
C ALA A 100 7.36 6.32 -8.17
N LEU A 101 8.59 6.59 -8.60
CA LEU A 101 9.34 5.65 -9.42
C LEU A 101 9.73 4.38 -8.66
N SER A 102 9.98 4.47 -7.36
CA SER A 102 10.29 3.31 -6.52
C SER A 102 9.11 2.34 -6.38
N SER A 103 7.87 2.76 -6.70
CA SER A 103 6.73 1.85 -6.75
C SER A 103 6.67 0.98 -8.00
N VAL A 104 7.56 1.24 -8.98
CA VAL A 104 7.57 0.55 -10.27
C VAL A 104 8.82 -0.31 -10.37
N SER A 105 8.62 -1.61 -10.57
CA SER A 105 9.72 -2.57 -10.68
C SER A 105 10.69 -2.20 -11.80
N GLY A 106 12.00 -2.26 -11.51
CA GLY A 106 13.07 -2.02 -12.48
C GLY A 106 13.39 -0.54 -12.77
N LYS A 107 12.76 0.42 -12.07
CA LYS A 107 13.11 1.84 -12.22
C LYS A 107 14.28 2.24 -11.32
N ASP A 108 15.27 2.90 -11.91
CA ASP A 108 16.44 3.42 -11.21
C ASP A 108 16.24 4.89 -10.81
N THR A 109 16.48 5.17 -9.53
CA THR A 109 16.37 6.50 -8.91
C THR A 109 17.70 7.05 -8.42
N SER A 110 18.81 6.33 -8.63
CA SER A 110 20.13 6.65 -8.07
C SER A 110 20.62 8.05 -8.41
N ALA A 111 20.34 8.53 -9.64
CA ALA A 111 20.72 9.88 -10.06
C ALA A 111 20.02 10.98 -9.24
N ALA A 112 18.71 10.82 -8.98
CA ALA A 112 17.94 11.75 -8.16
C ALA A 112 18.29 11.68 -6.67
N GLU A 113 18.58 10.48 -6.16
CA GLU A 113 19.09 10.30 -4.80
C GLU A 113 20.43 11.03 -4.61
N GLY A 114 21.37 10.85 -5.55
CA GLY A 114 22.64 11.57 -5.57
C GLY A 114 22.47 13.07 -5.71
N TRP A 115 21.47 13.54 -6.45
CA TRP A 115 21.13 14.96 -6.50
C TRP A 115 20.68 15.47 -5.13
N LEU A 116 19.74 14.80 -4.45
CA LEU A 116 19.30 15.21 -3.11
C LEU A 116 20.46 15.28 -2.11
N LEU A 117 21.32 14.27 -2.07
CA LEU A 117 22.47 14.20 -1.16
C LEU A 117 23.46 15.36 -1.35
N ASN A 118 23.53 15.93 -2.56
CA ASN A 118 24.37 17.08 -2.89
C ASN A 118 23.71 18.45 -2.62
N HIS A 119 22.44 18.48 -2.19
CA HIS A 119 21.69 19.71 -1.90
C HIS A 119 21.42 19.87 -0.41
N ASN A 120 22.48 19.80 0.39
CA ASN A 120 22.42 20.06 1.83
C ASN A 120 22.76 21.52 2.15
N ALA A 121 22.14 22.03 3.21
CA ALA A 121 22.47 23.32 3.81
C ALA A 121 22.60 23.13 5.32
N THR A 122 23.54 23.85 5.95
CA THR A 122 23.73 23.78 7.40
C THR A 122 22.59 24.50 8.13
N ALA A 123 21.92 23.78 9.02
CA ALA A 123 20.86 24.33 9.86
C ALA A 123 21.46 25.20 10.97
N LYS A 124 21.08 26.48 10.99
CA LYS A 124 21.58 27.48 11.97
C LYS A 124 20.54 27.89 13.01
N ASN A 125 19.34 27.34 12.92
CA ASN A 125 18.21 27.61 13.80
C ASN A 125 18.15 26.69 15.02
N LEU A 126 19.26 26.01 15.34
CA LEU A 126 19.41 25.20 16.54
C LEU A 126 20.54 25.77 17.42
N VAL A 127 20.37 25.60 18.73
CA VAL A 127 21.43 25.86 19.72
C VAL A 127 22.17 24.55 19.98
N TRP A 128 23.43 24.50 19.56
CA TRP A 128 24.34 23.39 19.84
C TRP A 128 25.17 23.63 21.09
N LEU A 129 25.26 22.61 21.93
CA LEU A 129 25.88 22.65 23.24
C LEU A 129 26.86 21.47 23.36
N LEU A 130 28.12 21.75 23.67
CA LEU A 130 29.11 20.75 24.05
C LEU A 130 29.11 20.62 25.58
N GLN A 131 28.82 19.42 26.07
CA GLN A 131 28.98 19.05 27.47
C GLN A 131 30.33 18.36 27.66
N ILE A 132 31.10 18.82 28.65
CA ILE A 132 32.33 18.16 29.09
C ILE A 132 32.15 17.84 30.57
N GLU A 133 32.20 16.56 30.91
CA GLU A 133 32.09 16.08 32.29
C GLU A 133 33.41 15.50 32.77
N SER A 134 33.78 15.81 34.01
CA SER A 134 34.87 15.16 34.74
C SER A 134 34.46 14.94 36.19
N GLY A 135 35.08 13.92 36.82
CA GLY A 135 34.88 13.63 38.25
C GLY A 135 35.63 14.60 39.17
N GLU A 136 36.58 15.37 38.65
CA GLU A 136 37.40 16.35 39.37
C GLU A 136 37.39 17.69 38.64
N ALA A 137 37.85 18.75 39.30
CA ALA A 137 38.15 20.00 38.61
C ALA A 137 39.24 19.77 37.55
N THR A 138 39.03 20.27 36.34
CA THR A 138 39.83 19.94 35.16
C THR A 138 40.02 21.15 34.25
N SER A 139 41.14 21.17 33.52
CA SER A 139 41.44 22.13 32.47
C SER A 139 41.48 21.40 31.14
N CYS A 140 40.59 21.78 30.23
CA CYS A 140 40.44 21.17 28.92
C CYS A 140 40.89 22.12 27.81
N THR A 141 41.56 21.57 26.81
CA THR A 141 41.87 22.21 25.55
C THR A 141 40.86 21.73 24.52
N VAL A 142 40.16 22.68 23.88
CA VAL A 142 39.19 22.41 22.83
C VAL A 142 39.71 23.01 21.53
N LYS A 143 40.09 22.16 20.59
CA LYS A 143 40.68 22.55 19.31
C LYS A 143 39.68 22.36 18.19
N THR A 144 39.71 23.32 17.27
CA THR A 144 39.15 23.18 15.92
C THR A 144 40.22 23.60 14.93
N ASP A 145 40.03 23.35 13.63
CA ASP A 145 40.99 23.72 12.57
C ASP A 145 41.44 25.20 12.63
N ALA A 146 40.63 26.09 13.20
CA ALA A 146 40.86 27.53 13.22
C ALA A 146 41.14 28.12 14.61
N SER A 147 40.94 27.36 15.70
CA SER A 147 41.05 27.92 17.04
C SER A 147 41.43 26.88 18.09
N THR A 148 42.05 27.37 19.16
CA THR A 148 42.26 26.59 20.38
C THR A 148 41.70 27.40 21.53
N ASP A 149 40.65 26.88 22.14
CA ASP A 149 40.02 27.46 23.32
C ASP A 149 40.44 26.65 24.56
N THR A 150 40.64 27.29 25.71
CA THR A 150 40.91 26.63 26.99
C THR A 150 39.71 26.78 27.92
N VAL A 151 39.22 25.67 28.44
CA VAL A 151 38.00 25.60 29.26
C VAL A 151 38.35 25.05 30.63
N ASN A 152 38.08 25.84 31.67
CA ASN A 152 38.29 25.42 33.05
C ASN A 152 36.96 25.02 33.69
N ILE A 153 36.89 23.79 34.20
CA ILE A 153 35.69 23.21 34.82
C ILE A 153 35.94 23.01 36.31
N GLY A 154 35.04 23.53 37.15
CA GLY A 154 35.12 23.43 38.59
C GLY A 154 34.71 22.06 39.13
N ALA A 155 35.00 21.81 40.41
CA ALA A 155 34.56 20.60 41.12
C ALA A 155 33.03 20.51 41.25
N ASP A 156 32.32 21.62 41.08
CA ASP A 156 30.86 21.70 41.00
C ASP A 156 30.32 21.45 39.57
N LYS A 157 31.20 20.99 38.66
CA LYS A 157 30.96 20.75 37.22
C LYS A 157 30.60 21.99 36.41
N LYS A 158 30.75 23.20 36.97
CA LYS A 158 30.48 24.44 36.24
C LYS A 158 31.69 24.89 35.43
N ILE A 159 31.42 25.53 34.30
CA ILE A 159 32.44 26.19 33.49
C ILE A 159 32.78 27.52 34.17
N ASN A 160 34.00 27.58 34.72
CA ASN A 160 34.53 28.75 35.43
C ASN A 160 35.04 29.81 34.46
N SER A 161 35.68 29.39 33.36
CA SER A 161 36.21 30.29 32.35
C SER A 161 36.41 29.61 31.01
N VAL A 162 36.26 30.39 29.93
CA VAL A 162 36.64 29.99 28.56
C VAL A 162 37.60 31.06 28.01
N SER A 163 38.83 30.66 27.73
CA SER A 163 39.87 31.51 27.13
C SER A 163 39.94 31.24 25.62
N GLY A 164 40.17 32.29 24.81
CA GLY A 164 40.07 32.24 23.35
C GLY A 164 38.70 32.70 22.85
N ASN A 165 37.62 32.03 23.30
CA ASN A 165 36.21 32.31 22.96
C ASN A 165 36.00 32.48 21.45
N THR A 166 36.68 31.67 20.63
CA THR A 166 36.55 31.77 19.18
C THR A 166 35.37 30.94 18.70
N CYS A 167 35.25 29.71 19.18
CA CYS A 167 34.18 28.78 18.82
C CYS A 167 33.13 28.57 19.92
N PHE A 168 33.51 28.79 21.19
CA PHE A 168 32.69 28.38 22.32
C PHE A 168 32.42 29.52 23.30
N THR A 169 31.19 29.60 23.78
CA THR A 169 30.77 30.50 24.87
C THR A 169 30.14 29.72 26.00
N PRO A 170 30.33 30.10 27.28
CA PRO A 170 29.58 29.51 28.38
C PRO A 170 28.05 29.64 28.17
N PHE A 171 27.31 28.61 28.54
CA PHE A 171 25.85 28.55 28.43
C PHE A 171 25.24 27.94 29.71
N GLY A 172 24.14 28.54 30.16
CA GLY A 172 23.34 28.05 31.29
C GLY A 172 22.98 29.16 32.27
N GLN A 173 23.95 29.94 32.77
CA GLN A 173 23.65 30.95 33.80
C GLN A 173 22.81 32.10 33.24
N ALA A 174 23.17 32.61 32.06
CA ALA A 174 22.42 33.69 31.40
C ALA A 174 21.01 33.25 31.01
N GLU A 175 20.82 31.96 30.79
CA GLU A 175 19.56 31.33 30.44
C GLU A 175 18.76 30.87 31.68
N ASN A 176 19.20 31.13 32.91
CA ASN A 176 18.54 30.76 34.17
C ASN A 176 18.60 29.27 34.57
N TYR A 177 19.62 28.52 34.15
CA TYR A 177 19.90 27.16 34.63
C TYR A 177 20.66 27.11 35.97
N GLY A 178 20.92 28.25 36.63
CA GLY A 178 21.62 28.31 37.93
C GLY A 178 23.15 28.19 37.87
N GLY A 179 23.72 27.97 36.68
CA GLY A 179 25.16 27.90 36.45
C GLY A 179 25.49 27.67 34.97
N ASN A 180 26.73 27.88 34.59
CA ASN A 180 27.22 27.53 33.24
C ASN A 180 27.65 26.06 33.25
N TYR A 181 26.90 25.21 32.56
CA TYR A 181 27.17 23.77 32.50
C TYR A 181 27.60 23.32 31.10
N TRP A 182 27.35 24.14 30.09
CA TRP A 182 27.58 23.78 28.69
C TRP A 182 28.38 24.86 27.96
N LEU A 183 29.06 24.43 26.91
CA LEU A 183 29.69 25.31 25.93
C LEU A 183 28.76 25.44 24.73
N LYS A 184 28.15 26.61 24.52
CA LYS A 184 27.44 26.90 23.28
C LYS A 184 28.43 27.00 22.13
N VAL A 185 28.19 26.24 21.07
CA VAL A 185 28.99 26.24 19.85
C VAL A 185 28.49 27.34 18.91
N LYS A 186 29.40 28.11 18.32
CA LYS A 186 29.07 29.16 17.35
C LYS A 186 29.01 28.60 15.93
N ASP A 187 28.15 29.20 15.09
CA ASP A 187 27.89 28.78 13.70
C ASP A 187 29.15 28.63 12.83
N ASN A 188 30.18 29.45 13.06
CA ASN A 188 31.45 29.39 12.32
C ASN A 188 32.28 28.13 12.63
N CYS A 189 31.84 27.31 13.58
CA CYS A 189 32.51 26.09 14.02
C CYS A 189 31.65 24.84 13.78
N TYR A 190 30.51 24.97 13.10
CA TYR A 190 29.72 23.83 12.65
C TYR A 190 30.46 23.06 11.55
N ASN A 191 30.18 21.76 11.44
CA ASN A 191 30.78 20.82 10.48
C ASN A 191 32.32 20.74 10.54
N LYS A 192 32.94 21.16 11.64
CA LYS A 192 34.38 21.02 11.90
C LYS A 192 34.62 19.97 12.96
N ASP A 193 35.73 19.26 12.86
CA ASP A 193 36.18 18.39 13.94
C ASP A 193 36.50 19.24 15.18
N ILE A 194 35.97 18.83 16.32
CA ILE A 194 36.20 19.45 17.62
C ILE A 194 36.96 18.41 18.45
N GLU A 195 38.28 18.58 18.54
CA GLU A 195 39.13 17.74 19.37
C GLU A 195 39.16 18.30 20.80
N ILE A 196 38.79 17.48 21.78
CA ILE A 196 38.78 17.86 23.19
C ILE A 196 39.78 17.01 23.94
N SER A 197 40.67 17.63 24.72
CA SER A 197 41.60 16.92 25.61
C SER A 197 41.70 17.62 26.96
N CYS A 198 41.67 16.87 28.06
CA CYS A 198 41.70 17.41 29.42
C CYS A 198 42.84 16.83 30.25
N ASP A 199 43.26 17.54 31.31
CA ASP A 199 44.28 17.07 32.26
C ASP A 199 43.77 16.03 33.28
N LYS A 200 42.48 15.73 33.25
CA LYS A 200 41.79 14.67 34.01
C LYS A 200 40.94 13.82 33.08
N ASN A 201 40.56 12.63 33.55
CA ASN A 201 39.62 11.76 32.85
C ASN A 201 38.28 12.49 32.64
N PHE A 202 37.71 12.35 31.45
CA PHE A 202 36.55 13.14 31.05
C PHE A 202 35.65 12.39 30.06
N LEU A 203 34.44 12.92 29.92
CA LEU A 203 33.45 12.51 28.93
C LEU A 203 32.95 13.74 28.18
N THR A 204 32.73 13.60 26.88
CA THR A 204 32.13 14.61 26.03
C THR A 204 30.81 14.13 25.45
N THR A 205 29.90 15.07 25.24
CA THR A 205 28.62 14.78 24.58
C THR A 205 28.17 16.02 23.82
N MET A 206 27.78 15.82 22.57
CA MET A 206 27.15 16.87 21.79
C MET A 206 25.64 16.86 22.01
N LEU A 207 25.10 18.02 22.38
CA LEU A 207 23.71 18.25 22.69
C LEU A 207 23.15 19.34 21.78
N TYR A 208 21.84 19.32 21.57
CA TYR A 208 21.15 20.36 20.80
C TYR A 208 19.78 20.64 21.36
N LYS A 209 19.29 21.84 21.08
CA LYS A 209 17.95 22.30 21.44
C LYS A 209 17.46 23.36 20.48
N LYS A 210 16.16 23.63 20.52
CA LYS A 210 15.49 24.60 19.64
C LYS A 210 16.00 26.02 19.83
N ASP A 211 15.98 26.50 21.07
CA ASP A 211 16.36 27.87 21.38
C ASP A 211 17.01 27.98 22.78
N SER A 212 17.34 29.20 23.20
CA SER A 212 17.97 29.44 24.50
C SER A 212 17.00 29.31 25.70
N SER A 213 15.70 29.12 25.51
CA SER A 213 14.69 29.04 26.57
C SER A 213 14.87 27.79 27.44
N VAL A 214 14.70 27.93 28.75
CA VAL A 214 14.75 26.79 29.69
C VAL A 214 13.65 25.76 29.43
N SER A 215 12.53 26.19 28.86
CA SER A 215 11.36 25.33 28.64
C SER A 215 11.54 24.31 27.51
N THR A 216 12.48 24.53 26.60
CA THR A 216 12.68 23.62 25.47
C THR A 216 13.54 22.42 25.90
N PRO A 217 13.18 21.19 25.50
CA PRO A 217 13.97 20.00 25.81
C PRO A 217 15.39 20.10 25.23
N ILE A 218 16.33 19.39 25.87
CA ILE A 218 17.70 19.21 25.39
C ILE A 218 17.82 17.79 24.87
N TYR A 219 18.26 17.66 23.62
CA TYR A 219 18.45 16.39 22.94
C TYR A 219 19.93 16.01 22.91
N VAL A 220 20.19 14.71 22.84
CA VAL A 220 21.54 14.14 22.70
C VAL A 220 21.78 13.77 21.25
N SER A 221 22.86 14.27 20.64
CA SER A 221 23.16 14.04 19.22
C SER A 221 23.79 12.68 18.95
N ASN A 222 24.69 12.25 19.82
CA ASN A 222 25.50 11.06 19.67
C ASN A 222 25.78 10.42 21.03
N ALA A 223 26.21 9.16 21.02
CA ALA A 223 26.65 8.50 22.23
C ALA A 223 27.82 9.26 22.86
N PRO A 224 27.84 9.45 24.19
CA PRO A 224 28.95 10.11 24.87
C PRO A 224 30.29 9.43 24.59
N GLN A 225 31.33 10.23 24.40
CA GLN A 225 32.71 9.76 24.25
C GLN A 225 33.48 9.95 25.54
N SER A 226 34.40 9.06 25.87
CA SER A 226 35.24 9.16 27.07
C SER A 226 36.72 9.02 26.72
N ALA A 227 37.57 9.77 27.41
CA ALA A 227 39.02 9.67 27.26
C ALA A 227 39.72 9.86 28.61
N ASN A 228 40.92 9.28 28.75
CA ASN A 228 41.74 9.48 29.94
C ASN A 228 42.44 10.84 29.91
N ALA A 229 43.05 11.23 31.03
CA ALA A 229 43.88 12.42 31.12
C ALA A 229 44.96 12.45 30.01
N GLY A 230 44.98 13.53 29.24
CA GLY A 230 45.92 13.76 28.13
C GLY A 230 45.56 13.06 26.81
N GLU A 231 44.52 12.22 26.77
CA GLU A 231 43.92 11.69 25.54
C GLU A 231 42.86 12.66 24.99
N SER A 232 42.35 12.38 23.79
CA SER A 232 41.38 13.24 23.10
C SER A 232 40.07 12.51 22.77
N THR A 233 38.95 13.23 22.85
CA THR A 233 37.67 12.87 22.20
C THR A 233 37.43 13.78 20.99
N HIS A 234 36.56 13.34 20.07
CA HIS A 234 36.25 14.05 18.83
C HIS A 234 34.75 14.20 18.66
N GLU A 235 34.30 15.45 18.65
CA GLU A 235 32.90 15.80 18.46
C GLU A 235 32.73 16.63 17.19
N GLN A 236 31.52 16.62 16.63
CA GLN A 236 31.19 17.45 15.48
C GLN A 236 29.74 17.90 15.60
N VAL A 237 29.47 19.16 15.24
CA VAL A 237 28.11 19.62 15.02
C VAL A 237 27.70 19.27 13.59
N THR A 238 26.76 18.33 13.44
CA THR A 238 26.17 17.96 12.15
C THR A 238 24.66 18.18 12.19
N SER A 239 24.20 19.18 11.45
CA SER A 239 22.78 19.48 11.31
C SER A 239 22.51 20.08 9.96
N TYR A 240 21.75 19.35 9.14
CA TYR A 240 21.45 19.76 7.78
C TYR A 240 19.94 19.79 7.52
N CYS A 241 19.55 20.63 6.58
CA CYS A 241 18.31 20.51 5.84
C CYS A 241 18.64 20.27 4.36
N PHE A 242 17.65 19.82 3.58
CA PHE A 242 17.77 19.83 2.13
C PHE A 242 17.32 21.19 1.59
N SER A 243 18.13 21.83 0.75
CA SER A 243 17.84 23.18 0.26
C SER A 243 18.51 23.45 -1.08
N THR A 244 17.77 24.09 -1.99
CA THR A 244 18.32 24.62 -3.26
C THR A 244 18.83 26.05 -3.12
N SER A 245 18.40 26.78 -2.08
CA SER A 245 18.84 28.15 -1.80
C SER A 245 20.11 28.21 -0.94
N GLY A 246 20.53 27.08 -0.37
CA GLY A 246 21.62 27.01 0.61
C GLY A 246 21.20 27.49 2.01
N VAL A 247 19.90 27.69 2.25
CA VAL A 247 19.35 28.16 3.52
C VAL A 247 18.27 27.20 4.02
N CYS A 248 18.29 26.91 5.32
CA CYS A 248 17.23 26.16 6.00
C CYS A 248 16.17 27.13 6.52
N ASP A 249 15.08 27.26 5.76
CA ASP A 249 13.92 28.07 6.13
C ASP A 249 12.64 27.22 6.24
N THR A 250 11.53 27.89 6.56
CA THR A 250 10.20 27.29 6.69
C THR A 250 9.77 26.53 5.43
N ALA A 251 10.15 27.01 4.24
CA ALA A 251 9.73 26.41 2.98
C ALA A 251 10.47 25.09 2.69
N GLU A 252 11.65 24.91 3.30
CA GLU A 252 12.46 23.71 3.13
C GLU A 252 12.25 22.64 4.21
N TYR A 253 11.45 22.93 5.25
CA TYR A 253 11.16 21.93 6.29
C TYR A 253 10.36 20.74 5.72
N GLU A 254 9.24 21.00 5.04
CA GLU A 254 8.44 19.94 4.38
C GLU A 254 9.27 19.20 3.32
N SER A 255 10.04 19.93 2.52
CA SER A 255 10.99 19.37 1.56
C SER A 255 11.96 18.39 2.23
N THR A 256 12.50 18.75 3.39
CA THR A 256 13.47 17.94 4.14
C THR A 256 12.81 16.69 4.70
N LEU A 257 11.55 16.76 5.18
CA LEU A 257 10.79 15.58 5.62
C LEU A 257 10.66 14.54 4.49
N TRP A 258 10.23 14.98 3.30
CA TRP A 258 10.10 14.11 2.14
C TRP A 258 11.43 13.51 1.69
N ALA A 259 12.47 14.35 1.57
CA ALA A 259 13.79 13.91 1.14
C ALA A 259 14.44 12.94 2.12
N ALA A 260 14.40 13.23 3.43
CA ALA A 260 14.93 12.32 4.44
C ALA A 260 14.17 10.99 4.47
N SER A 261 12.84 11.02 4.31
CA SER A 261 12.01 9.81 4.30
C SER A 261 12.33 8.91 3.12
N VAL A 262 12.42 9.47 1.90
CA VAL A 262 12.72 8.67 0.72
C VAL A 262 14.17 8.17 0.75
N LEU A 263 15.14 8.99 1.17
CA LEU A 263 16.53 8.56 1.27
C LEU A 263 16.71 7.44 2.31
N LYS A 264 16.02 7.52 3.46
CA LYS A 264 15.98 6.44 4.45
C LYS A 264 15.40 5.16 3.87
N MET A 265 14.30 5.25 3.13
CA MET A 265 13.69 4.12 2.42
C MET A 265 14.64 3.49 1.40
N LYS A 266 15.48 4.29 0.73
CA LYS A 266 16.52 3.83 -0.20
C LYS A 266 17.81 3.36 0.49
N GLY A 267 17.86 3.36 1.82
CA GLY A 267 18.98 2.84 2.60
C GLY A 267 20.12 3.83 2.87
N HIS A 268 19.93 5.12 2.59
CA HIS A 268 20.92 6.15 2.91
C HIS A 268 20.87 6.55 4.39
N ASP A 269 22.01 7.00 4.91
CA ASP A 269 22.08 7.59 6.24
C ASP A 269 21.53 9.02 6.22
N ILE A 270 20.60 9.28 7.14
CA ILE A 270 19.93 10.58 7.31
C ILE A 270 20.18 11.19 8.68
N SER A 271 21.08 10.61 9.49
CA SER A 271 21.31 11.00 10.89
C SER A 271 21.63 12.49 11.04
N ALA A 272 22.37 13.06 10.09
CA ALA A 272 22.74 14.47 10.10
C ALA A 272 21.56 15.45 9.83
N TYR A 273 20.41 14.96 9.37
CA TYR A 273 19.19 15.76 9.17
C TYR A 273 18.22 15.66 10.37
N MET A 274 18.39 14.65 11.22
CA MET A 274 17.48 14.39 12.34
C MET A 274 17.40 15.52 13.37
N PRO A 275 18.51 16.19 13.77
CA PRO A 275 18.40 17.30 14.72
C PRO A 275 17.49 18.41 14.21
N TYR A 276 17.58 18.75 12.91
CA TYR A 276 16.73 19.76 12.29
C TYR A 276 15.26 19.32 12.25
N LEU A 277 14.99 18.08 11.82
CA LEU A 277 13.63 17.55 11.70
C LEU A 277 12.93 17.45 13.06
N VAL A 278 13.57 16.84 14.05
CA VAL A 278 12.98 16.56 15.37
C VAL A 278 12.76 17.85 16.15
N THR A 279 13.76 18.72 16.20
CA THR A 279 13.73 19.92 17.06
C THR A 279 12.65 20.91 16.65
N LEU A 280 12.32 20.96 15.35
CA LEU A 280 11.40 21.93 14.79
C LEU A 280 10.00 21.37 14.56
N ALA A 281 9.76 20.08 14.81
CA ALA A 281 8.50 19.42 14.47
C ALA A 281 7.25 20.12 15.06
N GLU A 282 7.34 20.60 16.31
CA GLU A 282 6.25 21.32 16.98
C GLU A 282 5.92 22.67 16.32
N ASP A 283 6.89 23.32 15.66
CA ASP A 283 6.65 24.60 14.95
C ASP A 283 5.98 24.41 13.59
N TYR A 284 5.90 23.17 13.12
CA TYR A 284 5.55 22.81 11.76
C TYR A 284 4.51 21.67 11.71
N GLU A 285 3.68 21.56 12.75
CA GLU A 285 2.63 20.53 12.87
C GLU A 285 1.69 20.49 11.66
N GLU A 286 1.52 21.62 10.96
CA GLU A 286 0.73 21.73 9.74
C GLU A 286 1.19 20.82 8.58
N TYR A 287 2.44 20.36 8.59
CA TYR A 287 3.02 19.43 7.62
C TYR A 287 2.94 17.98 8.10
N VAL A 288 2.36 17.74 9.28
CA VAL A 288 2.24 16.43 9.92
C VAL A 288 3.61 15.74 10.08
N PRO A 289 4.63 16.42 10.63
CA PRO A 289 6.02 15.96 10.63
C PRO A 289 6.22 14.64 11.35
N TYR A 290 5.47 14.42 12.42
CA TYR A 290 5.56 13.22 13.23
C TYR A 290 5.26 11.93 12.45
N ALA A 291 4.49 11.98 11.36
CA ALA A 291 4.29 10.83 10.49
C ALA A 291 5.58 10.45 9.74
N PHE A 292 6.27 11.45 9.18
CA PHE A 292 7.55 11.24 8.49
C PHE A 292 8.64 10.83 9.48
N ILE A 293 8.73 11.50 10.63
CA ILE A 293 9.72 11.21 11.67
C ILE A 293 9.50 9.79 12.22
N TYR A 294 8.25 9.39 12.50
CA TYR A 294 7.95 8.01 12.89
C TYR A 294 8.34 7.01 11.80
N SER A 295 8.09 7.32 10.52
CA SER A 295 8.48 6.44 9.40
C SER A 295 9.97 6.14 9.35
N ILE A 296 10.82 7.12 9.67
CA ILE A 296 12.28 6.99 9.58
C ILE A 296 12.96 6.54 10.88
N THR A 297 12.30 6.71 12.03
CA THR A 297 12.85 6.36 13.37
C THR A 297 12.23 5.11 13.97
N HIS A 298 10.96 4.83 13.65
CA HIS A 298 10.09 3.87 14.34
C HIS A 298 9.96 4.11 15.86
N ASP A 299 10.22 5.34 16.32
CA ASP A 299 10.09 5.69 17.73
C ASP A 299 8.62 5.99 18.08
N THR A 300 8.10 5.27 19.07
CA THR A 300 6.72 5.37 19.53
C THR A 300 6.38 6.73 20.17
N GLU A 301 7.36 7.54 20.56
CA GLU A 301 7.11 8.89 21.05
C GLU A 301 6.52 9.78 19.95
N TYR A 302 7.14 9.80 18.77
CA TYR A 302 6.62 10.55 17.61
C TYR A 302 5.29 9.98 17.13
N LEU A 303 5.10 8.68 17.30
CA LEU A 303 3.83 8.05 17.03
C LEU A 303 2.72 8.58 17.96
N SER A 304 3.02 8.71 19.26
CA SER A 304 2.11 9.36 20.22
C SER A 304 1.77 10.78 19.82
N GLN A 305 2.78 11.58 19.47
CA GLN A 305 2.60 12.97 19.04
C GLN A 305 1.75 13.05 17.77
N LEU A 306 1.97 12.17 16.79
CA LEU A 306 1.13 12.09 15.59
C LEU A 306 -0.34 11.84 15.93
N TRP A 307 -0.62 10.92 16.85
CA TRP A 307 -1.99 10.61 17.25
C TRP A 307 -2.64 11.76 18.03
N ASP A 308 -1.88 12.48 18.85
CA ASP A 308 -2.37 13.65 19.58
C ASP A 308 -2.76 14.80 18.62
N LEU A 309 -2.14 14.88 17.44
CA LEU A 309 -2.53 15.82 16.38
C LEU A 309 -3.82 15.43 15.64
N GLN A 310 -4.29 14.18 15.76
CA GLN A 310 -5.54 13.77 15.11
C GLN A 310 -6.74 14.40 15.82
N ASN A 311 -7.55 15.17 15.08
CA ASN A 311 -8.69 15.85 15.68
C ASN A 311 -9.82 14.88 16.09
N GLU A 312 -10.82 15.41 16.79
CA GLU A 312 -11.96 14.62 17.29
C GLU A 312 -12.73 13.93 16.15
N GLN A 313 -12.79 14.55 14.97
CA GLN A 313 -13.43 14.00 13.78
C GLN A 313 -12.62 12.91 13.08
N GLY A 314 -11.37 12.67 13.49
CA GLY A 314 -10.51 11.58 12.98
C GLY A 314 -9.59 11.96 11.83
N PHE A 315 -9.34 13.24 11.57
CA PHE A 315 -8.46 13.69 10.49
C PHE A 315 -7.36 14.63 10.99
N TRP A 316 -6.36 14.88 10.15
CA TRP A 316 -5.29 15.85 10.45
C TRP A 316 -5.54 17.15 9.68
N ASP A 317 -5.50 18.28 10.40
CA ASP A 317 -5.53 19.62 9.83
C ASP A 317 -4.12 20.04 9.35
N GLY A 318 -4.03 20.92 8.35
CA GLY A 318 -2.73 21.41 7.85
C GLY A 318 -2.83 22.43 6.73
N LEU A 319 -1.70 23.00 6.31
CA LEU A 319 -1.61 24.10 5.33
C LEU A 319 -2.10 23.72 3.92
N ASN A 320 -2.06 22.44 3.58
CA ASN A 320 -2.53 21.93 2.29
C ASN A 320 -4.06 21.77 2.32
N SER A 321 -4.54 20.54 2.14
CA SER A 321 -5.93 20.20 2.44
C SER A 321 -5.94 19.20 3.57
N LYS A 322 -7.03 19.19 4.35
CA LYS A 322 -7.26 18.12 5.35
C LYS A 322 -7.15 16.70 4.76
N PHE A 323 -7.44 16.53 3.47
CA PHE A 323 -7.29 15.26 2.77
C PHE A 323 -5.81 14.92 2.52
N TYR A 324 -5.02 15.90 2.09
CA TYR A 324 -3.57 15.76 1.94
C TYR A 324 -2.88 15.49 3.28
N SER A 325 -3.18 16.28 4.32
CA SER A 325 -2.60 16.10 5.65
C SER A 325 -2.99 14.76 6.26
N THR A 326 -4.23 14.30 6.04
CA THR A 326 -4.64 12.94 6.46
C THR A 326 -3.92 11.85 5.70
N ALA A 327 -3.70 12.01 4.39
CA ALA A 327 -2.89 11.08 3.61
C ALA A 327 -1.44 11.02 4.13
N ALA A 328 -0.81 12.18 4.37
CA ALA A 328 0.53 12.25 4.96
C ALA A 328 0.61 11.62 6.35
N GLY A 329 -0.38 11.88 7.21
CA GLY A 329 -0.50 11.29 8.55
C GLY A 329 -0.65 9.77 8.53
N LEU A 330 -1.27 9.22 7.47
CA LEU A 330 -1.52 7.79 7.33
C LEU A 330 -0.49 7.05 6.48
N LEU A 331 0.39 7.77 5.78
CA LEU A 331 1.46 7.21 4.96
C LEU A 331 2.28 6.11 5.67
N PRO A 332 2.68 6.26 6.96
CA PRO A 332 3.45 5.22 7.67
C PRO A 332 2.67 3.91 7.90
N PHE A 333 1.34 3.96 7.77
CA PHE A 333 0.42 2.86 8.04
C PHE A 333 -0.26 2.35 6.76
N ALA A 334 0.28 2.71 5.59
CA ALA A 334 -0.17 2.16 4.31
C ALA A 334 -0.15 0.62 4.39
N GLY A 335 -1.28 -0.01 4.04
CA GLY A 335 -1.46 -1.48 4.12
C GLY A 335 -1.56 -2.09 5.52
N GLN A 336 -1.50 -1.30 6.60
CA GLN A 336 -1.68 -1.80 7.96
C GLN A 336 -3.15 -1.85 8.37
N GLU A 337 -3.57 -2.94 8.99
CA GLU A 337 -4.92 -3.14 9.52
C GLU A 337 -4.94 -3.08 11.06
N ASN A 338 -6.12 -2.82 11.64
CA ASN A 338 -6.35 -2.75 13.09
C ASN A 338 -5.61 -1.61 13.83
N VAL A 339 -5.37 -0.49 13.14
CA VAL A 339 -4.85 0.74 13.77
C VAL A 339 -6.02 1.67 14.05
N GLN A 340 -6.38 1.83 15.32
CA GLN A 340 -7.60 2.57 15.73
C GLN A 340 -7.68 3.99 15.14
N GLN A 341 -6.58 4.73 15.13
CA GLN A 341 -6.52 6.08 14.58
C GLN A 341 -6.67 6.07 13.05
N LYS A 342 -6.15 5.04 12.37
CA LYS A 342 -6.40 4.81 10.95
C LYS A 342 -7.88 4.53 10.68
N ASP A 343 -8.52 3.68 11.50
CA ASP A 343 -9.94 3.37 11.36
C ASP A 343 -10.83 4.62 11.51
N ARG A 344 -10.53 5.48 12.49
CA ARG A 344 -11.22 6.77 12.65
C ARG A 344 -11.09 7.66 11.42
N ALA A 345 -9.90 7.70 10.82
CA ALA A 345 -9.68 8.47 9.60
C ALA A 345 -10.39 7.86 8.39
N LYS A 346 -10.40 6.54 8.25
CA LYS A 346 -11.17 5.82 7.23
C LYS A 346 -12.66 6.13 7.33
N GLU A 347 -13.24 6.06 8.54
CA GLU A 347 -14.64 6.43 8.78
C GLU A 347 -14.96 7.85 8.31
N TRP A 348 -14.10 8.81 8.65
CA TRP A 348 -14.25 10.20 8.22
C TRP A 348 -14.12 10.36 6.70
N LEU A 349 -13.13 9.72 6.08
CA LEU A 349 -12.89 9.76 4.63
C LEU A 349 -14.10 9.20 3.88
N LEU A 350 -14.56 8.01 4.25
CA LEU A 350 -15.70 7.36 3.61
C LEU A 350 -16.99 8.18 3.74
N LYS A 351 -17.16 8.92 4.85
CA LYS A 351 -18.28 9.86 5.02
C LYS A 351 -18.14 11.14 4.21
N SER A 352 -16.91 11.59 3.98
CA SER A 352 -16.58 12.87 3.31
C SER A 352 -16.37 12.74 1.80
N GLN A 353 -16.57 11.54 1.24
CA GLN A 353 -16.47 11.27 -0.18
C GLN A 353 -17.52 12.05 -0.98
N ASP A 354 -17.14 12.56 -2.16
CA ASP A 354 -18.05 13.24 -3.06
C ASP A 354 -19.13 12.27 -3.55
N THR A 355 -20.41 12.64 -3.46
CA THR A 355 -21.55 11.72 -3.72
C THR A 355 -22.30 11.98 -5.02
N SER A 356 -22.02 13.08 -5.72
CA SER A 356 -22.82 13.50 -6.88
C SER A 356 -21.98 14.10 -8.00
N GLY A 357 -22.49 14.00 -9.22
CA GLY A 357 -21.88 14.57 -10.41
C GLY A 357 -20.63 13.82 -10.87
N ASN A 358 -19.78 14.49 -11.65
CA ASN A 358 -18.54 13.95 -12.20
C ASN A 358 -17.41 13.76 -11.16
N ASN A 359 -17.68 14.08 -9.89
CA ASN A 359 -16.76 13.90 -8.78
C ASN A 359 -17.14 12.69 -7.91
N ALA A 360 -18.28 12.05 -8.17
CA ALA A 360 -18.78 10.96 -7.33
C ALA A 360 -17.71 9.87 -7.13
N GLY A 361 -17.33 9.61 -5.89
CA GLY A 361 -16.27 8.67 -5.51
C GLY A 361 -14.94 9.33 -5.15
N CYS A 362 -14.62 10.52 -5.66
CA CYS A 362 -13.38 11.21 -5.30
C CYS A 362 -13.51 11.96 -3.96
N TRP A 363 -12.40 12.58 -3.54
CA TRP A 363 -12.38 13.54 -2.44
C TRP A 363 -12.03 14.95 -2.93
N ASN A 364 -12.34 15.92 -2.07
CA ASN A 364 -12.01 17.33 -2.26
C ASN A 364 -12.52 17.89 -3.60
N SER A 365 -13.79 17.65 -3.94
CA SER A 365 -14.40 18.11 -5.19
C SER A 365 -13.71 17.53 -6.44
N GLY A 366 -13.37 16.23 -6.41
CA GLY A 366 -12.71 15.58 -7.53
C GLY A 366 -11.23 15.93 -7.71
N ASN A 367 -10.54 16.35 -6.65
CA ASN A 367 -9.13 16.73 -6.72
C ASN A 367 -8.25 15.49 -6.93
N ILE A 368 -7.54 15.44 -8.07
CA ILE A 368 -6.68 14.31 -8.46
C ILE A 368 -5.58 14.06 -7.43
N ARG A 369 -4.87 15.11 -6.98
CA ARG A 369 -3.73 14.99 -6.05
C ARG A 369 -4.18 14.36 -4.73
N ASP A 370 -5.21 14.93 -4.13
CA ASP A 370 -5.66 14.50 -2.80
C ASP A 370 -6.31 13.11 -2.85
N THR A 371 -7.11 12.83 -3.90
CA THR A 371 -7.73 11.51 -4.09
C THR A 371 -6.67 10.43 -4.30
N ALA A 372 -5.68 10.69 -5.16
CA ALA A 372 -4.60 9.74 -5.43
C ALA A 372 -3.73 9.52 -4.20
N PHE A 373 -3.33 10.58 -3.49
CA PHE A 373 -2.47 10.44 -2.32
C PHE A 373 -3.18 9.72 -1.17
N LEU A 374 -4.48 9.95 -0.97
CA LEU A 374 -5.30 9.19 -0.02
C LEU A 374 -5.36 7.70 -0.38
N LEU A 375 -5.66 7.38 -1.64
CA LEU A 375 -5.70 5.99 -2.09
C LEU A 375 -4.35 5.31 -1.87
N ALA A 376 -3.24 5.96 -2.24
CA ALA A 376 -1.89 5.42 -2.04
C ALA A 376 -1.52 5.23 -0.56
N SER A 377 -1.87 6.18 0.32
CA SER A 377 -1.40 6.21 1.71
C SER A 377 -2.28 5.43 2.68
N VAL A 378 -3.60 5.37 2.43
CA VAL A 378 -4.56 4.76 3.36
C VAL A 378 -4.84 3.31 2.98
N TRP A 379 -5.10 3.07 1.70
CA TRP A 379 -5.52 1.76 1.16
C TRP A 379 -4.47 1.12 0.24
N GLY A 380 -3.43 1.86 -0.14
CA GLY A 380 -2.29 1.32 -0.87
C GLY A 380 -1.31 0.60 0.04
N ASN A 381 -0.43 -0.20 -0.57
CA ASN A 381 0.61 -0.97 0.12
C ASN A 381 2.02 -0.37 -0.09
N PHE A 382 2.10 0.91 -0.49
CA PHE A 382 3.33 1.53 -0.96
C PHE A 382 4.45 1.62 0.10
N VAL A 383 4.12 1.66 1.39
CA VAL A 383 5.10 1.75 2.50
C VAL A 383 5.34 0.40 3.18
N SER A 384 4.72 -0.68 2.69
CA SER A 384 4.95 -2.00 3.25
C SER A 384 6.25 -2.57 2.66
N THR A 385 7.30 -2.59 3.48
CA THR A 385 8.46 -3.50 3.33
C THR A 385 8.08 -4.98 3.38
N LYS A 386 6.80 -5.32 3.17
CA LYS A 386 6.41 -6.64 2.72
C LYS A 386 6.67 -6.73 1.22
N GLU A 387 7.96 -6.82 0.88
CA GLU A 387 8.41 -7.45 -0.36
C GLU A 387 7.97 -8.92 -0.44
N THR A 388 7.29 -9.44 0.59
CA THR A 388 6.88 -10.84 0.70
C THR A 388 5.36 -11.06 0.74
N CYS A 389 4.84 -11.78 -0.25
CA CYS A 389 3.46 -12.28 -0.29
C CYS A 389 3.45 -13.80 -0.19
N SER A 390 2.32 -14.40 0.17
CA SER A 390 2.13 -15.86 0.17
C SER A 390 0.98 -16.30 -0.74
N LEU A 391 0.02 -15.40 -0.98
CA LEU A 391 -1.18 -15.60 -1.80
C LEU A 391 -1.51 -14.28 -2.53
N ASP A 392 -2.27 -14.35 -3.64
CA ASP A 392 -2.68 -13.16 -4.40
C ASP A 392 -3.51 -12.17 -3.56
N ALA A 393 -4.27 -12.68 -2.58
CA ALA A 393 -5.03 -11.87 -1.65
C ALA A 393 -4.15 -11.03 -0.69
N ASP A 394 -2.85 -11.33 -0.60
CA ASP A 394 -1.88 -10.52 0.14
C ASP A 394 -1.41 -9.30 -0.67
N CYS A 395 -1.77 -9.22 -1.96
CA CYS A 395 -1.39 -8.17 -2.89
C CYS A 395 -2.56 -7.20 -3.15
N LEU A 396 -2.24 -6.01 -3.67
CA LEU A 396 -3.28 -5.03 -4.01
C LEU A 396 -4.20 -5.55 -5.13
N PRO A 397 -5.44 -5.06 -5.24
CA PRO A 397 -6.27 -5.31 -6.41
C PRO A 397 -5.53 -4.91 -7.70
N GLY A 398 -5.42 -5.84 -8.67
CA GLY A 398 -4.60 -5.66 -9.88
C GLY A 398 -3.15 -6.14 -9.75
N GLN A 399 -2.80 -6.79 -8.64
CA GLN A 399 -1.51 -7.46 -8.44
C GLN A 399 -1.71 -8.94 -8.15
N VAL A 400 -0.68 -9.75 -8.43
CA VAL A 400 -0.64 -11.19 -8.14
C VAL A 400 0.65 -11.53 -7.40
N CYS A 401 0.58 -12.54 -6.54
CA CYS A 401 1.71 -13.00 -5.75
C CYS A 401 2.54 -14.02 -6.55
N LYS A 402 3.66 -13.59 -7.13
CA LYS A 402 4.59 -14.49 -7.83
C LYS A 402 5.92 -14.59 -7.09
N ASN A 403 6.34 -15.81 -6.79
CA ASN A 403 7.59 -16.12 -6.07
C ASN A 403 7.77 -15.35 -4.76
N GLY A 404 6.65 -15.16 -4.07
CA GLY A 404 6.62 -14.42 -2.83
C GLY A 404 6.78 -12.92 -3.02
N ILE A 405 6.58 -12.33 -4.19
CA ILE A 405 6.61 -10.89 -4.41
C ILE A 405 5.31 -10.46 -5.11
N CYS A 406 4.68 -9.37 -4.66
CA CYS A 406 3.52 -8.80 -5.33
C CYS A 406 3.95 -8.06 -6.60
N ILE A 407 3.49 -8.52 -7.76
CA ILE A 407 3.73 -7.86 -9.05
C ILE A 407 2.42 -7.34 -9.65
N ILE A 408 2.46 -6.22 -10.37
CA ILE A 408 1.30 -5.71 -11.12
C ILE A 408 0.97 -6.72 -12.21
N SER A 409 -0.27 -7.24 -12.19
CA SER A 409 -0.77 -8.06 -13.27
C SER A 409 -0.99 -7.12 -14.47
N SER A 410 -0.05 -7.14 -15.40
CA SER A 410 -0.20 -6.51 -16.72
C SER A 410 -0.87 -7.46 -17.73
N ASP A 411 -1.50 -8.52 -17.24
CA ASP A 411 -1.98 -9.61 -18.08
C ASP A 411 -3.46 -9.32 -18.41
N GLU A 412 -3.75 -9.04 -19.67
CA GLU A 412 -5.09 -8.81 -20.22
C GLU A 412 -5.99 -10.06 -20.13
N CYS A 413 -5.39 -11.25 -20.02
CA CYS A 413 -6.06 -12.53 -19.88
C CYS A 413 -5.28 -13.47 -18.95
N ALA A 414 -5.98 -14.39 -18.27
CA ALA A 414 -5.36 -15.50 -17.54
C ALA A 414 -5.66 -16.86 -18.19
N TYR A 415 -6.76 -16.93 -18.94
CA TYR A 415 -7.24 -18.11 -19.65
C TYR A 415 -7.78 -17.72 -21.03
N ASP A 416 -7.80 -18.67 -21.97
CA ASP A 416 -8.36 -18.43 -23.32
C ASP A 416 -9.81 -17.93 -23.29
N SER A 417 -10.57 -18.29 -22.26
CA SER A 417 -11.95 -17.82 -22.05
C SER A 417 -12.08 -16.34 -21.74
N ASP A 418 -10.98 -15.70 -21.34
CA ASP A 418 -10.93 -14.27 -21.05
C ASP A 418 -10.76 -13.45 -22.35
N CYS A 419 -10.39 -14.11 -23.45
CA CYS A 419 -10.21 -13.52 -24.77
C CYS A 419 -11.46 -13.62 -25.65
N THR A 420 -11.52 -12.78 -26.69
CA THR A 420 -12.67 -12.79 -27.59
C THR A 420 -12.65 -14.01 -28.51
N VAL A 421 -13.78 -14.32 -29.16
CA VAL A 421 -13.91 -15.53 -30.00
C VAL A 421 -12.90 -15.48 -31.15
N GLY A 422 -11.90 -16.37 -31.12
CA GLY A 422 -10.83 -16.46 -32.11
C GLY A 422 -9.43 -16.08 -31.59
N GLU A 423 -9.31 -15.68 -30.32
CA GLU A 423 -8.05 -15.36 -29.65
C GLU A 423 -7.73 -16.38 -28.55
N VAL A 424 -6.44 -16.57 -28.26
CA VAL A 424 -5.93 -17.43 -27.17
C VAL A 424 -5.07 -16.60 -26.23
N CYS A 425 -5.02 -16.99 -24.96
CA CYS A 425 -4.26 -16.28 -23.95
C CYS A 425 -2.81 -16.75 -23.95
N ASP A 426 -1.91 -15.88 -24.41
CA ASP A 426 -0.48 -16.18 -24.50
C ASP A 426 0.34 -15.18 -23.70
N GLU A 427 1.08 -15.68 -22.71
CA GLU A 427 1.91 -14.89 -21.79
C GLU A 427 1.19 -13.64 -21.21
N GLY A 428 -0.12 -13.75 -20.99
CA GLY A 428 -0.94 -12.69 -20.41
C GLY A 428 -1.53 -11.71 -21.42
N VAL A 429 -1.48 -11.98 -22.73
CA VAL A 429 -2.08 -11.12 -23.77
C VAL A 429 -2.98 -11.95 -24.68
N CYS A 430 -4.15 -11.41 -25.06
CA CYS A 430 -5.01 -12.05 -26.05
C CYS A 430 -4.38 -11.90 -27.43
N VAL A 431 -3.96 -13.02 -28.03
CA VAL A 431 -3.38 -13.05 -29.37
C VAL A 431 -4.27 -13.85 -30.32
N ASP A 432 -4.35 -13.43 -31.58
CA ASP A 432 -5.13 -14.13 -32.60
C ASP A 432 -4.53 -15.53 -32.85
N ASP A 433 -5.32 -16.57 -32.61
CA ASP A 433 -4.94 -18.00 -32.69
C ASP A 433 -4.38 -18.36 -34.09
N SER A 434 -4.77 -17.62 -35.12
CA SER A 434 -4.29 -17.83 -36.49
C SER A 434 -2.81 -17.44 -36.72
N THR A 435 -2.21 -16.65 -35.82
CA THR A 435 -0.83 -16.18 -35.95
C THR A 435 0.22 -17.17 -35.46
N LYS A 436 -0.18 -18.15 -34.65
CA LYS A 436 0.69 -19.21 -34.12
C LYS A 436 0.64 -20.50 -34.93
N ASP A 437 -0.20 -20.58 -35.96
CA ASP A 437 -0.26 -21.74 -36.83
C ASP A 437 0.93 -21.79 -37.78
N CYS A 438 1.65 -22.92 -37.77
CA CYS A 438 2.83 -23.11 -38.60
C CYS A 438 2.53 -23.00 -40.10
N GLU A 439 1.38 -23.52 -40.54
CA GLU A 439 0.99 -23.53 -41.95
C GLU A 439 0.55 -22.13 -42.42
N SER A 440 -0.07 -21.33 -41.54
CA SER A 440 -0.42 -19.93 -41.83
C SER A 440 0.81 -19.03 -42.08
N GLN A 441 1.97 -19.42 -41.53
CA GLN A 441 3.27 -18.78 -41.77
C GLN A 441 4.01 -19.32 -43.01
N GLY A 442 3.37 -20.21 -43.80
CA GLY A 442 3.97 -20.79 -44.99
C GLY A 442 5.04 -21.85 -44.73
N LEU A 443 5.05 -22.43 -43.52
CA LEU A 443 5.93 -23.52 -43.10
C LEU A 443 5.17 -24.86 -43.12
N PHE A 444 5.84 -25.96 -42.80
CA PHE A 444 5.30 -27.31 -42.98
C PHE A 444 5.20 -28.08 -41.66
N CYS A 445 4.00 -28.55 -41.33
CA CYS A 445 3.78 -29.44 -40.20
C CYS A 445 4.10 -30.88 -40.56
N ILE A 446 5.31 -31.32 -40.21
CA ILE A 446 5.81 -32.67 -40.51
C ILE A 446 6.43 -33.28 -39.26
N SER A 447 6.71 -34.59 -39.27
CA SER A 447 7.34 -35.22 -38.10
C SER A 447 8.76 -34.69 -37.86
N SER A 448 9.22 -34.73 -36.61
CA SER A 448 10.58 -34.31 -36.25
C SER A 448 11.65 -35.01 -37.10
N THR A 449 11.45 -36.30 -37.37
CA THR A 449 12.36 -37.10 -38.20
C THR A 449 12.33 -36.63 -39.66
N ALA A 450 11.15 -36.38 -40.22
CA ALA A 450 11.01 -35.88 -41.58
C ALA A 450 11.65 -34.50 -41.77
N CYS A 451 11.54 -33.62 -40.77
CA CYS A 451 12.19 -32.31 -40.79
C CYS A 451 13.71 -32.43 -40.77
N PHE A 452 14.24 -33.33 -39.94
CA PHE A 452 15.68 -33.61 -39.89
C PHE A 452 16.19 -34.18 -41.22
N ASP A 453 15.46 -35.14 -41.82
CA ASP A 453 15.81 -35.76 -43.11
C ASP A 453 15.78 -34.76 -44.28
N ALA A 454 14.87 -33.77 -44.24
CA ALA A 454 14.84 -32.65 -45.18
C ALA A 454 15.97 -31.62 -44.93
N VAL A 455 16.78 -31.82 -43.88
CA VAL A 455 17.77 -30.84 -43.37
C VAL A 455 17.09 -29.50 -43.09
N GLY A 456 15.92 -29.54 -42.47
CA GLY A 456 15.13 -28.41 -42.02
C GLY A 456 15.47 -27.99 -40.59
N GLN A 457 15.07 -26.77 -40.22
CA GLN A 457 15.13 -26.27 -38.85
C GLN A 457 13.73 -26.26 -38.26
N GLN A 458 13.62 -26.71 -37.00
CA GLN A 458 12.38 -26.70 -36.23
C GLN A 458 12.18 -25.32 -35.62
N ASN A 459 10.93 -24.85 -35.63
CA ASN A 459 10.52 -23.63 -34.95
C ASN A 459 9.50 -23.96 -33.85
N ASP A 460 9.96 -23.97 -32.61
CA ASP A 460 9.14 -24.35 -31.45
C ASP A 460 8.14 -23.26 -31.04
N ALA A 461 8.21 -22.07 -31.64
CA ALA A 461 7.28 -20.98 -31.37
C ALA A 461 5.95 -21.08 -32.14
N LEU A 462 5.86 -22.01 -33.10
CA LEU A 462 4.68 -22.20 -33.95
C LEU A 462 4.09 -23.60 -33.77
N ASN A 463 2.77 -23.67 -33.75
CA ASN A 463 2.01 -24.87 -33.44
C ASN A 463 1.71 -25.67 -34.71
N CYS A 464 1.70 -26.99 -34.56
CA CYS A 464 1.27 -27.93 -35.59
C CYS A 464 0.20 -28.87 -35.02
N PRO A 465 -0.81 -29.26 -35.82
CA PRO A 465 -1.79 -30.23 -35.37
C PRO A 465 -1.16 -31.59 -35.05
N GLY A 466 -1.54 -32.18 -33.91
CA GLY A 466 -1.11 -33.53 -33.50
C GLY A 466 0.30 -33.55 -32.88
N LEU A 467 1.10 -34.57 -33.23
CA LEU A 467 2.47 -34.75 -32.73
C LEU A 467 3.54 -34.26 -33.71
N ASN A 468 3.14 -33.41 -34.67
CA ASN A 468 4.04 -32.87 -35.70
C ASN A 468 4.79 -31.63 -35.17
N VAL A 469 5.92 -31.32 -35.80
CA VAL A 469 6.72 -30.12 -35.50
C VAL A 469 6.68 -29.15 -36.68
N CYS A 470 6.82 -27.86 -36.39
CA CYS A 470 6.89 -26.86 -37.43
C CYS A 470 8.26 -26.86 -38.11
N CYS A 471 8.31 -27.20 -39.40
CA CYS A 471 9.54 -27.28 -40.16
C CYS A 471 9.58 -26.25 -41.29
N ASN A 472 10.74 -25.64 -41.51
CA ASN A 472 10.95 -24.70 -42.62
C ASN A 472 11.14 -25.35 -44.00
N LYS A 473 11.06 -26.68 -44.10
CA LYS A 473 11.18 -27.43 -45.34
C LYS A 473 10.09 -28.51 -45.43
N PRO A 474 9.60 -28.83 -46.64
CA PRO A 474 8.59 -29.86 -46.82
C PRO A 474 9.18 -31.25 -46.64
N GLU A 475 8.31 -32.23 -46.35
CA GLU A 475 8.70 -33.64 -46.23
C GLU A 475 9.21 -34.20 -47.56
N VAL A 476 10.41 -34.78 -47.54
CA VAL A 476 11.02 -35.43 -48.70
C VAL A 476 10.73 -36.93 -48.63
N LEU A 477 9.61 -37.35 -49.21
CA LEU A 477 9.27 -38.77 -49.30
C LEU A 477 10.19 -39.48 -50.29
N LYS A 478 10.73 -40.64 -49.91
CA LYS A 478 11.46 -41.55 -50.81
C LYS A 478 10.47 -42.45 -51.57
N THR A 479 10.83 -42.91 -52.77
CA THR A 479 10.03 -43.91 -53.50
C THR A 479 9.97 -45.23 -52.74
N CYS A 480 8.94 -46.05 -52.97
CA CYS A 480 8.79 -47.31 -52.23
C CYS A 480 9.96 -48.26 -52.51
N ALA A 481 10.51 -48.20 -53.73
CA ALA A 481 11.71 -48.94 -54.13
C ALA A 481 12.97 -48.49 -53.36
N GLU A 482 13.17 -47.19 -53.14
CA GLU A 482 14.29 -46.65 -52.35
C GLU A 482 14.20 -47.02 -50.87
N GLN A 483 12.99 -47.29 -50.38
CA GLN A 483 12.72 -47.77 -49.02
C GLN A 483 12.76 -49.31 -48.91
N ASN A 484 13.16 -50.02 -49.96
CA ASN A 484 13.18 -51.49 -50.06
C ASN A 484 11.80 -52.16 -49.84
N GLY A 485 10.71 -51.45 -50.12
CA GLY A 485 9.35 -51.96 -50.01
C GLY A 485 8.69 -52.21 -51.37
N LYS A 486 7.43 -52.65 -51.34
CA LYS A 486 6.60 -52.88 -52.53
C LYS A 486 5.17 -52.36 -52.31
N ILE A 487 4.49 -51.98 -53.38
CA ILE A 487 3.09 -51.54 -53.32
C ILE A 487 2.17 -52.75 -53.49
N CYS A 488 1.27 -52.98 -52.54
CA CYS A 488 0.30 -54.08 -52.61
C CYS A 488 -0.89 -53.73 -53.52
N THR A 489 -1.45 -54.73 -54.20
CA THR A 489 -2.62 -54.56 -55.07
C THR A 489 -3.92 -54.44 -54.26
N THR A 490 -5.01 -53.97 -54.88
CA THR A 490 -6.28 -53.62 -54.21
C THR A 490 -6.95 -54.76 -53.42
N ASN A 491 -6.56 -56.01 -53.68
CA ASN A 491 -7.08 -57.21 -52.99
C ASN A 491 -6.09 -57.82 -51.99
N GLN A 492 -5.00 -57.11 -51.69
CA GLN A 492 -3.93 -57.56 -50.81
C GLN A 492 -3.67 -56.55 -49.69
N ASN A 493 -3.48 -57.04 -48.48
CA ASN A 493 -3.04 -56.27 -47.34
C ASN A 493 -1.55 -56.46 -47.09
N CYS A 494 -0.88 -55.45 -46.50
CA CYS A 494 0.52 -55.57 -46.14
C CYS A 494 0.68 -56.52 -44.94
N GLY A 495 1.34 -57.65 -45.12
CA GLY A 495 1.70 -58.61 -44.06
C GLY A 495 2.91 -58.16 -43.21
N GLY A 496 3.29 -56.89 -43.31
CA GLY A 496 4.37 -56.24 -42.55
C GLY A 496 4.00 -54.79 -42.23
N SER A 497 4.98 -53.95 -41.92
CA SER A 497 4.74 -52.53 -41.63
C SER A 497 4.51 -51.74 -42.91
N SER A 498 3.45 -50.94 -42.97
CA SER A 498 3.22 -49.97 -44.03
C SER A 498 3.83 -48.61 -43.66
N VAL A 499 4.60 -48.02 -44.56
CA VAL A 499 5.18 -46.68 -44.43
C VAL A 499 4.76 -45.79 -45.60
N LEU A 500 4.82 -44.48 -45.45
CA LEU A 500 4.49 -43.51 -46.51
C LEU A 500 5.65 -43.40 -47.53
N ALA A 501 5.31 -43.42 -48.82
CA ALA A 501 6.23 -43.19 -49.94
C ALA A 501 5.57 -42.26 -50.98
N GLN A 502 6.35 -41.76 -51.94
CA GLN A 502 5.82 -40.87 -53.00
C GLN A 502 4.65 -41.48 -53.78
N GLU A 503 4.63 -42.81 -53.91
CA GLU A 503 3.63 -43.57 -54.67
C GLU A 503 2.44 -44.04 -53.81
N GLY A 504 2.36 -43.58 -52.56
CA GLY A 504 1.33 -43.96 -51.58
C GLY A 504 1.87 -44.88 -50.47
N SER A 505 1.03 -45.80 -50.00
CA SER A 505 1.39 -46.73 -48.91
C SER A 505 2.34 -47.82 -49.38
N CYS A 506 3.57 -47.81 -48.85
CA CYS A 506 4.63 -48.75 -49.16
C CYS A 506 4.70 -49.87 -48.12
N CYS A 507 4.63 -51.13 -48.55
CA CYS A 507 4.71 -52.28 -47.65
C CYS A 507 6.17 -52.73 -47.46
N LEU A 508 6.66 -52.68 -46.22
CA LEU A 508 7.97 -53.24 -45.82
C LEU A 508 7.83 -54.72 -45.44
N GLY A 509 7.14 -55.48 -46.29
CA GLY A 509 6.79 -56.89 -46.04
C GLY A 509 6.16 -57.53 -47.28
N ASN A 510 5.47 -58.67 -47.08
CA ASN A 510 4.79 -59.38 -48.16
C ASN A 510 3.31 -58.98 -48.22
N CYS A 511 2.76 -58.87 -49.43
CA CYS A 511 1.34 -58.61 -49.64
C CYS A 511 0.52 -59.92 -49.50
N VAL A 512 -0.56 -59.91 -48.72
CA VAL A 512 -1.38 -61.08 -48.33
C VAL A 512 -2.84 -60.84 -48.67
N ASP A 513 -3.56 -61.82 -49.23
CA ASP A 513 -4.97 -61.67 -49.63
C ASP A 513 -5.94 -61.68 -48.41
N ILE A 514 -7.03 -60.89 -48.47
CA ILE A 514 -7.96 -60.66 -47.33
C ILE A 514 -9.11 -61.71 -47.30
N SER A 515 -9.38 -62.34 -46.15
CA SER A 515 -10.57 -63.21 -45.94
C SER A 515 -11.28 -63.10 -44.56
N GLN A 516 -12.56 -62.69 -44.59
CA GLN A 516 -13.79 -62.93 -43.75
C GLN A 516 -14.03 -62.35 -42.30
N ASN A 517 -15.27 -61.84 -42.07
CA ASN A 517 -15.86 -61.16 -40.87
C ASN A 517 -16.90 -62.04 -40.12
N SER A 518 -17.07 -61.93 -38.78
CA SER A 518 -17.88 -62.87 -37.94
C SER A 518 -18.95 -62.25 -36.99
N CYS A 519 -19.09 -60.91 -36.88
CA CYS A 519 -20.03 -60.27 -35.95
C CYS A 519 -21.53 -60.47 -36.32
N SER A 520 -22.34 -60.90 -35.35
CA SER A 520 -23.81 -61.12 -35.49
C SER A 520 -24.67 -59.88 -35.13
N GLY A 521 -24.03 -58.73 -34.89
CA GLY A 521 -24.64 -57.43 -34.62
C GLY A 521 -24.14 -56.37 -35.60
N SER A 522 -24.20 -55.09 -35.23
CA SER A 522 -23.55 -54.02 -36.02
C SER A 522 -22.19 -53.68 -35.43
N CYS A 523 -21.15 -53.70 -36.28
CA CYS A 523 -19.80 -53.26 -35.93
C CYS A 523 -19.74 -51.72 -35.89
N ARG A 524 -19.33 -51.17 -34.76
CA ARG A 524 -19.20 -49.71 -34.53
C ARG A 524 -18.03 -49.44 -33.60
N THR A 525 -17.45 -48.25 -33.64
CA THR A 525 -16.40 -47.84 -32.70
C THR A 525 -16.89 -47.75 -31.24
N SER A 526 -18.20 -47.60 -31.01
CA SER A 526 -18.83 -47.74 -29.69
C SER A 526 -20.35 -47.96 -29.81
N CYS A 527 -20.96 -48.65 -28.84
CA CYS A 527 -22.40 -48.92 -28.84
C CYS A 527 -23.22 -47.69 -28.41
N MET A 528 -24.40 -47.51 -29.00
CA MET A 528 -25.27 -46.35 -28.72
C MET A 528 -26.05 -46.50 -27.40
N SER A 529 -26.60 -45.38 -26.90
CA SER A 529 -27.43 -45.40 -25.69
C SER A 529 -28.70 -46.26 -25.89
N GLY A 530 -28.79 -47.35 -25.14
CA GLY A 530 -29.81 -48.39 -25.31
C GLY A 530 -29.30 -49.68 -25.95
N GLU A 531 -28.03 -49.74 -26.34
CA GLU A 531 -27.29 -50.91 -26.83
C GLU A 531 -26.21 -51.39 -25.84
N THR A 532 -25.87 -52.67 -25.95
CA THR A 532 -24.86 -53.39 -25.18
C THR A 532 -23.92 -54.11 -26.14
N GLU A 533 -22.64 -54.10 -25.80
CA GLU A 533 -21.58 -54.79 -26.54
C GLU A 533 -21.67 -56.30 -26.35
N ILE A 534 -21.48 -57.06 -27.44
CA ILE A 534 -21.51 -58.52 -27.47
C ILE A 534 -20.25 -59.06 -28.15
N THR A 535 -19.96 -60.35 -27.94
CA THR A 535 -18.81 -61.04 -28.54
C THR A 535 -19.02 -61.30 -30.04
N GLY A 536 -18.17 -60.71 -30.88
CA GLY A 536 -18.07 -60.94 -32.33
C GLY A 536 -16.90 -60.19 -32.93
N GLU A 537 -16.24 -60.74 -33.95
CA GLU A 537 -15.10 -60.10 -34.61
C GLU A 537 -15.58 -59.23 -35.78
N CYS A 538 -15.08 -58.00 -35.83
CA CYS A 538 -15.35 -57.00 -36.85
C CYS A 538 -14.12 -56.83 -37.76
N ASN A 539 -14.32 -56.45 -39.03
CA ASN A 539 -13.24 -56.32 -40.02
C ASN A 539 -12.18 -55.26 -39.68
N SER A 540 -12.50 -54.35 -38.75
CA SER A 540 -11.60 -53.32 -38.25
C SER A 540 -11.32 -53.57 -36.78
N VAL A 541 -10.04 -53.52 -36.39
CA VAL A 541 -9.57 -53.75 -35.01
C VAL A 541 -10.11 -52.71 -34.02
N LEU A 542 -10.63 -51.59 -34.52
CA LEU A 542 -11.18 -50.49 -33.73
C LEU A 542 -12.71 -50.55 -33.56
N GLU A 543 -13.38 -51.58 -34.10
CA GLU A 543 -14.84 -51.72 -34.02
C GLU A 543 -15.26 -52.87 -33.09
N VAL A 544 -16.30 -52.61 -32.31
CA VAL A 544 -16.96 -53.53 -31.39
C VAL A 544 -18.38 -53.89 -31.88
N CYS A 545 -18.91 -55.04 -31.47
CA CYS A 545 -20.18 -55.60 -31.96
C CYS A 545 -21.35 -55.26 -31.01
N CYS A 546 -22.41 -54.56 -31.47
CA CYS A 546 -23.43 -53.94 -30.58
C CYS A 546 -24.90 -54.45 -30.77
N LYS A 547 -25.72 -54.47 -29.68
CA LYS A 547 -27.16 -54.92 -29.65
C LYS A 547 -28.04 -54.32 -28.51
N THR A 548 -29.33 -54.02 -28.70
CA THR A 548 -30.22 -53.27 -27.75
C THR A 548 -30.73 -53.98 -26.45
N GLY A 549 -30.88 -53.26 -25.31
CA GLY A 549 -31.36 -53.77 -23.99
C GLY A 549 -32.22 -52.80 -23.11
N THR A 550 -33.08 -53.33 -22.21
CA THR A 550 -34.17 -52.64 -21.43
C THR A 550 -33.87 -52.41 -19.93
N THR A 551 -34.39 -51.33 -19.29
CA THR A 551 -34.11 -50.96 -17.86
C THR A 551 -35.38 -50.70 -16.98
N PRO A 552 -35.34 -50.88 -15.62
CA PRO A 552 -36.45 -50.55 -14.69
C PRO A 552 -36.23 -49.31 -13.77
N LYS A 553 -37.34 -48.74 -13.24
CA LYS A 553 -37.50 -47.42 -12.54
C LYS A 553 -37.17 -47.39 -11.02
N LYS A 554 -36.76 -46.22 -10.48
CA LYS A 554 -36.55 -45.88 -9.05
C LYS A 554 -37.74 -45.15 -8.38
N THR A 555 -37.96 -45.37 -7.08
CA THR A 555 -38.95 -44.70 -6.18
C THR A 555 -38.28 -43.90 -5.03
N PRO A 556 -38.98 -42.94 -4.36
CA PRO A 556 -38.33 -41.85 -3.63
C PRO A 556 -38.30 -42.03 -2.10
N TRP A 557 -37.10 -42.12 -1.52
CA TRP A 557 -36.83 -42.32 -0.08
C TRP A 557 -36.75 -40.99 0.73
N VAL A 558 -36.79 -39.85 0.04
CA VAL A 558 -36.54 -38.51 0.60
C VAL A 558 -37.67 -38.02 1.53
N TRP A 559 -38.92 -38.39 1.24
CA TRP A 559 -40.09 -37.93 2.00
C TRP A 559 -40.18 -38.52 3.42
N ILE A 560 -39.58 -39.70 3.64
CA ILE A 560 -39.57 -40.36 4.95
C ILE A 560 -38.60 -39.64 5.90
N ILE A 561 -37.47 -39.15 5.39
CA ILE A 561 -36.44 -38.46 6.18
C ILE A 561 -36.95 -37.10 6.69
N ILE A 562 -37.69 -36.37 5.86
CA ILE A 562 -38.27 -35.06 6.23
C ILE A 562 -39.29 -35.20 7.39
N LEU A 563 -40.05 -36.28 7.40
CA LEU A 563 -41.09 -36.52 8.41
C LEU A 563 -40.48 -36.86 9.78
N VAL A 564 -39.34 -37.56 9.81
CA VAL A 564 -38.61 -37.88 11.05
C VAL A 564 -37.98 -36.63 11.67
N VAL A 565 -37.42 -35.72 10.87
CA VAL A 565 -36.81 -34.47 11.37
C VAL A 565 -37.85 -33.56 12.03
N LEU A 566 -39.06 -33.46 11.47
CA LEU A 566 -40.14 -32.65 12.03
C LEU A 566 -40.60 -33.15 13.41
N ILE A 567 -40.63 -34.46 13.64
CA ILE A 567 -41.02 -35.05 14.92
C ILE A 567 -39.98 -34.74 16.01
N VAL A 568 -38.69 -34.77 15.68
CA VAL A 568 -37.60 -34.45 16.61
C VAL A 568 -37.64 -32.98 17.03
N LEU A 569 -37.90 -32.06 16.10
CA LEU A 569 -38.00 -30.63 16.40
C LEU A 569 -39.17 -30.29 17.34
N ILE A 570 -40.31 -30.98 17.18
CA ILE A 570 -41.46 -30.82 18.07
C ILE A 570 -41.12 -31.34 19.48
N GLY A 571 -40.40 -32.47 19.58
CA GLY A 571 -39.92 -33.00 20.86
C GLY A 571 -38.99 -32.04 21.60
N LEU A 572 -38.03 -31.43 20.90
CA LEU A 572 -37.12 -30.44 21.46
C LEU A 572 -37.83 -29.17 21.94
N ALA A 573 -38.86 -28.72 21.20
CA ALA A 573 -39.67 -27.56 21.59
C ALA A 573 -40.48 -27.80 22.88
N ILE A 574 -40.93 -29.04 23.13
CA ILE A 574 -41.65 -29.42 24.36
C ILE A 574 -40.68 -29.49 25.54
N ILE A 575 -39.47 -30.03 25.36
CA ILE A 575 -38.45 -30.16 26.42
C ILE A 575 -37.92 -28.79 26.87
N PHE A 576 -37.71 -27.84 25.94
CA PHE A 576 -37.15 -26.51 26.25
C PHE A 576 -38.20 -25.42 26.55
N ARG A 577 -39.46 -25.81 26.78
CA ARG A 577 -40.59 -24.90 26.98
C ARG A 577 -40.42 -23.90 28.14
N GLU A 578 -39.69 -24.29 29.19
CA GLU A 578 -39.42 -23.45 30.37
C GLU A 578 -38.31 -22.41 30.08
N LYS A 579 -37.23 -22.79 29.38
CA LYS A 579 -36.10 -21.88 29.06
C LYS A 579 -36.44 -20.83 27.99
N LEU A 580 -37.36 -21.14 27.08
CA LEU A 580 -37.79 -20.20 26.03
C LEU A 580 -38.63 -19.04 26.59
N LYS A 581 -39.30 -19.22 27.74
CA LYS A 581 -40.07 -18.14 28.41
C LYS A 581 -39.19 -17.05 29.00
N GLU A 582 -38.03 -17.39 29.56
CA GLU A 582 -37.11 -16.41 30.16
C GLU A 582 -36.42 -15.52 29.10
N MET A 583 -36.11 -16.10 27.94
CA MET A 583 -35.53 -15.38 26.81
C MET A 583 -36.50 -14.35 26.19
N TRP A 584 -37.81 -14.65 26.22
CA TRP A 584 -38.86 -13.77 25.68
C TRP A 584 -39.15 -12.56 26.59
N ILE A 585 -38.86 -12.65 27.90
CA ILE A 585 -39.04 -11.57 28.87
C ILE A 585 -37.86 -10.58 28.84
N LYS A 586 -36.63 -11.05 28.56
CA LYS A 586 -35.44 -10.19 28.40
C LYS A 586 -35.45 -9.33 27.12
N MET A 587 -36.17 -9.73 26.06
CA MET A 587 -36.30 -8.90 24.85
C MET A 587 -37.31 -7.75 24.97
N ARG A 588 -38.08 -7.65 26.07
CA ARG A 588 -39.15 -6.65 26.22
C ARG A 588 -38.84 -5.47 27.16
N THR A 589 -37.63 -5.38 27.71
CA THR A 589 -37.25 -4.35 28.70
C THR A 589 -35.98 -3.60 28.32
N ARG A 590 -35.98 -2.92 27.18
CA ARG A 590 -35.12 -1.74 26.91
C ARG A 590 -35.80 -0.84 25.88
N LYS A 591 -36.67 0.06 26.35
CA LYS A 591 -37.05 1.26 25.59
C LYS A 591 -37.27 2.44 26.55
N SER A 592 -36.35 3.39 26.43
CA SER A 592 -36.45 4.85 26.60
C SER A 592 -37.46 5.39 27.62
N GLY A 593 -36.93 5.99 28.68
CA GLY A 593 -37.62 7.06 29.40
C GLY A 593 -37.42 8.39 28.66
N SER A 594 -38.52 9.06 28.32
CA SER A 594 -38.59 10.51 28.15
C SER A 594 -40.03 10.95 28.47
N GLY A 595 -40.14 11.89 29.41
CA GLY A 595 -41.39 12.30 30.05
C GLY A 595 -42.24 13.24 29.20
N GLY A 596 -43.55 13.18 29.41
CA GLY A 596 -44.54 14.05 28.80
C GLY A 596 -45.30 14.93 29.81
N ASN A 597 -45.23 16.23 29.57
CA ASN A 597 -46.19 17.34 29.74
C ASN A 597 -47.37 17.32 30.74
N ARG A 598 -47.62 18.52 31.29
CA ARG A 598 -48.97 19.09 31.46
C ARG A 598 -49.04 20.56 30.97
N PRO A 599 -50.21 21.06 30.51
CA PRO A 599 -50.34 22.34 29.80
C PRO A 599 -51.12 23.43 30.58
N ALA A 600 -50.97 24.70 30.17
CA ALA A 600 -52.04 25.71 30.03
C ALA A 600 -51.47 27.08 29.60
N GLY A 601 -52.20 27.81 28.73
CA GLY A 601 -52.08 29.28 28.65
C GLY A 601 -52.04 29.88 27.23
N SER A 602 -53.19 30.41 26.79
CA SER A 602 -53.42 31.17 25.55
C SER A 602 -53.00 32.64 25.65
N GLY A 603 -52.47 33.22 24.55
CA GLY A 603 -52.34 34.68 24.38
C GLY A 603 -51.89 35.08 22.95
N LEU A 604 -52.64 35.98 22.32
CA LEU A 604 -52.48 36.55 20.97
C LEU A 604 -51.35 37.62 20.87
N PRO A 605 -50.90 38.02 19.66
CA PRO A 605 -49.60 38.69 19.42
C PRO A 605 -49.69 40.22 19.32
N PRO A 606 -48.54 40.92 19.26
CA PRO A 606 -48.43 42.06 18.36
C PRO A 606 -47.13 42.17 17.52
N ARG A 607 -47.30 42.96 16.45
CA ARG A 607 -46.41 43.40 15.36
C ARG A 607 -45.03 43.96 15.77
N GLY A 608 -43.98 43.49 15.07
CA GLY A 608 -43.04 44.21 14.18
C GLY A 608 -42.26 45.46 14.64
N LEU A 609 -40.92 45.45 14.43
CA LEU A 609 -40.02 46.52 13.90
C LEU A 609 -38.51 46.06 13.92
N PRO A 610 -37.53 46.74 13.28
CA PRO A 610 -36.56 46.18 12.32
C PRO A 610 -35.11 46.01 12.87
N PRO A 611 -34.08 45.60 12.08
CA PRO A 611 -32.85 45.00 12.61
C PRO A 611 -31.76 46.04 12.93
N PRO A 612 -30.83 45.76 13.87
CA PRO A 612 -29.62 46.55 14.02
C PRO A 612 -28.43 45.96 13.24
N ARG A 613 -27.60 46.87 12.72
CA ARG A 613 -26.30 46.65 12.08
C ARG A 613 -25.19 46.30 13.11
N PRO A 614 -24.01 45.85 12.65
CA PRO A 614 -23.05 45.08 13.44
C PRO A 614 -22.24 45.94 14.41
N GLY A 615 -22.14 45.46 15.66
CA GLY A 615 -21.25 45.99 16.69
C GLY A 615 -20.03 45.08 16.90
N MET A 616 -18.88 45.73 17.11
CA MET A 616 -17.56 45.15 17.40
C MET A 616 -17.59 44.13 18.55
N MET A 617 -16.88 43.02 18.37
CA MET A 617 -16.56 42.08 19.45
C MET A 617 -15.51 42.68 20.42
N PRO A 618 -15.72 42.62 21.74
CA PRO A 618 -14.66 42.77 22.73
C PRO A 618 -13.84 41.46 22.86
N PRO A 619 -12.59 41.53 23.38
CA PRO A 619 -11.72 40.37 23.50
C PRO A 619 -12.32 39.29 24.39
N ARG A 620 -12.28 38.05 23.91
CA ARG A 620 -12.78 36.86 24.60
C ARG A 620 -11.77 36.50 25.70
N ASN A 621 -12.18 36.64 26.96
CA ASN A 621 -11.49 36.07 28.11
C ASN A 621 -11.30 34.56 27.90
N MET A 622 -10.06 34.11 27.91
CA MET A 622 -9.72 32.69 28.05
C MET A 622 -10.19 32.18 29.42
N PRO A 623 -10.67 30.94 29.54
CA PRO A 623 -10.90 30.32 30.83
C PRO A 623 -9.56 30.07 31.52
N GLN A 624 -9.35 30.71 32.67
CA GLN A 624 -8.31 30.35 33.64
C GLN A 624 -8.49 28.88 34.04
N ARG A 625 -7.51 28.02 33.70
CA ARG A 625 -7.37 26.69 34.31
C ARG A 625 -7.17 26.87 35.82
N ARG A 626 -8.04 26.24 36.62
CA ARG A 626 -7.84 26.10 38.06
C ARG A 626 -6.63 25.19 38.32
N PRO A 627 -5.69 25.57 39.20
CA PRO A 627 -4.66 24.66 39.68
C PRO A 627 -5.23 23.82 40.83
N GLY A 628 -4.80 22.56 40.91
CA GLY A 628 -4.85 21.79 42.16
C GLY A 628 -5.61 20.46 42.08
N GLU A 629 -4.88 19.41 41.70
CA GLU A 629 -5.13 18.04 42.18
C GLU A 629 -3.78 17.27 42.28
N MET A 630 -2.81 17.60 41.42
CA MET A 630 -1.43 17.11 41.52
C MET A 630 -0.58 17.76 42.64
N ASP A 631 -0.82 19.03 42.97
CA ASP A 631 -0.06 19.68 44.07
C ASP A 631 -0.44 19.15 45.45
N GLU A 632 -1.69 18.71 45.63
CA GLU A 632 -2.16 18.15 46.90
C GLU A 632 -1.67 16.70 47.11
N THR A 633 -1.49 15.96 46.01
CA THR A 633 -0.89 14.62 46.02
C THR A 633 0.63 14.68 46.22
N LEU A 634 1.32 15.63 45.59
CA LEU A 634 2.76 15.86 45.83
C LEU A 634 3.04 16.33 47.26
N LYS A 635 2.14 17.13 47.86
CA LYS A 635 2.24 17.53 49.27
C LYS A 635 2.05 16.35 50.22
N LYS A 636 1.08 15.46 49.96
CA LYS A 636 0.86 14.24 50.77
C LYS A 636 2.01 13.24 50.66
N LEU A 637 2.64 13.11 49.48
CA LEU A 637 3.82 12.24 49.32
C LEU A 637 5.05 12.77 50.06
N ARG A 638 5.21 14.11 50.13
CA ARG A 638 6.31 14.75 50.88
C ARG A 638 6.17 14.61 52.39
N GLU A 639 4.94 14.52 52.91
CA GLU A 639 4.66 14.31 54.34
C GLU A 639 4.83 12.83 54.77
N MET A 640 4.76 11.87 53.84
CA MET A 640 4.98 10.44 54.13
C MET A 640 6.45 9.99 54.04
N SER A 641 7.33 10.81 53.47
CA SER A 641 8.78 10.53 53.33
C SER A 641 9.64 11.06 54.50
N GLY A 642 9.02 11.66 55.52
CA GLY A 642 9.71 12.34 56.63
C GLY A 642 9.49 11.72 58.01
N ARG A 643 9.40 10.40 58.12
CA ARG A 643 9.48 9.67 59.39
C ARG A 643 10.37 8.45 59.30
#